data_AF-A0A353QVJ6-F1
#
_entry.id   AF-A0A353QVJ6-F1
#
_cell.length_a   1.000
_cell.length_b   1.000
_cell.length_c   1.000
_cell.angle_alpha   90.00
_cell.angle_beta   90.00
_cell.angle_gamma   90.00
#
_symmetry.space_group_name_H-M   'P 1'
#
loop_
_entity.id
_entity.type
_entity.pdbx_description
1 polymer ?
#
loop_
_entity_poly.entity_id
_entity_poly.type
_entity_poly.pdbx_seq_one_letter_code
_entity_poly.pdbx_strand_id
1 'polypeptide(L)'
;MQNERKKVIIIGAGPAGLTAAYELLEKTDMIPVIYEETNIIGGISRTVDYKGNKIDIGGHRFFSKFDRIMNWWANILPFQASSQDDSEKTDNIMLIRNRVSRIFFLGKFFDYPISLNFKTMLNLGIFRIFKMGASYLKIKVFPIKNEKNLEDFFINRFGKELYSTFFKDYTEKVWGIPCNEINADWGAQRVKGLSISKAVLHFLLKPLKKATSVNQKNVETSLISQFLYPKYGPGQLWEQVAEIIKQKGGEIHLNHKA
;
A
#
# COMPACT_ATOMS: atom_id res chain seq x y z
N MET A 1 32.01 -38.39 -3.71
CA MET A 1 31.51 -37.72 -2.49
C MET A 1 30.28 -36.93 -2.91
N GLN A 2 29.08 -37.34 -2.48
CA GLN A 2 27.87 -36.53 -2.66
C GLN A 2 28.09 -35.25 -1.85
N ASN A 3 28.15 -34.10 -2.52
CA ASN A 3 28.21 -32.81 -1.85
C ASN A 3 26.90 -32.67 -1.07
N GLU A 4 26.95 -32.79 0.26
CA GLU A 4 25.78 -32.53 1.10
C GLU A 4 25.35 -31.08 0.87
N ARG A 5 24.15 -30.91 0.29
CA ARG A 5 23.61 -29.58 0.01
C ARG A 5 23.41 -28.85 1.33
N LYS A 6 24.02 -27.66 1.44
CA LYS A 6 23.94 -26.83 2.64
C LYS A 6 22.49 -26.42 2.90
N LYS A 7 22.02 -26.60 4.14
CA LYS A 7 20.70 -26.16 4.56
C LYS A 7 20.74 -24.74 5.13
N VAL A 8 19.72 -23.94 4.82
CA VAL A 8 19.54 -22.58 5.36
C VAL A 8 18.23 -22.53 6.13
N ILE A 9 18.30 -22.22 7.41
CA ILE A 9 17.11 -22.11 8.26
C ILE A 9 16.52 -20.71 8.11
N ILE A 10 15.21 -20.64 7.89
CA ILE A 10 14.42 -19.41 7.77
C ILE A 10 13.29 -19.48 8.79
N ILE A 11 13.11 -18.41 9.57
CA ILE A 11 12.05 -18.32 10.57
C ILE A 11 10.96 -17.39 10.00
N GLY A 12 9.76 -17.95 9.80
CA GLY A 12 8.57 -17.27 9.30
C GLY A 12 8.27 -17.54 7.82
N ALA A 13 7.07 -18.03 7.53
CA ALA A 13 6.55 -18.23 6.17
C ALA A 13 5.72 -17.02 5.68
N GLY A 14 6.16 -15.81 6.01
CA GLY A 14 5.65 -14.56 5.43
C GLY A 14 6.33 -14.18 4.11
N PRO A 15 5.95 -13.03 3.50
CA PRO A 15 6.52 -12.53 2.25
C PRO A 15 8.05 -12.55 2.21
N ALA A 16 8.70 -12.11 3.30
CA ALA A 16 10.15 -12.04 3.38
C ALA A 16 10.80 -13.44 3.36
N GLY A 17 10.33 -14.36 4.22
CA GLY A 17 10.90 -15.70 4.34
C GLY A 17 10.67 -16.55 3.09
N LEU A 18 9.46 -16.49 2.52
CA LEU A 18 9.13 -17.17 1.26
C LEU A 18 9.95 -16.62 0.09
N THR A 19 10.09 -15.30 -0.03
CA THR A 19 10.93 -14.71 -1.09
C THR A 19 12.39 -15.13 -0.93
N ALA A 20 12.92 -15.14 0.29
CA ALA A 20 14.29 -15.58 0.55
C ALA A 20 14.50 -17.05 0.18
N ALA A 21 13.58 -17.93 0.57
CA ALA A 21 13.63 -19.35 0.22
C ALA A 21 13.55 -19.59 -1.29
N TYR A 22 12.62 -18.91 -1.97
CA TYR A 22 12.48 -18.96 -3.41
C TYR A 22 13.78 -18.53 -4.11
N GLU A 23 14.34 -17.38 -3.73
CA GLU A 23 15.56 -16.86 -4.35
C GLU A 23 16.81 -17.71 -4.04
N LEU A 24 16.88 -18.37 -2.88
CA LEU A 24 17.95 -19.34 -2.57
C LEU A 24 17.90 -20.53 -3.53
N LEU A 25 16.71 -21.08 -3.78
CA LEU A 25 16.52 -22.20 -4.70
C LEU A 25 16.79 -21.82 -6.17
N GLU A 26 16.52 -20.57 -6.56
CA GLU A 26 16.81 -20.10 -7.93
C GLU A 26 18.30 -19.84 -8.18
N LYS A 27 19.04 -19.42 -7.15
CA LYS A 27 20.38 -18.81 -7.34
C LYS A 27 21.51 -19.63 -6.75
N THR A 28 21.21 -20.66 -5.97
CA THR A 28 22.20 -21.44 -5.24
C THR A 28 21.80 -22.91 -5.16
N ASP A 29 22.73 -23.78 -4.77
CA ASP A 29 22.44 -25.19 -4.48
C ASP A 29 22.00 -25.44 -3.02
N MET A 30 21.68 -24.37 -2.28
CA MET A 30 21.27 -24.47 -0.88
C MET A 30 19.79 -24.89 -0.75
N ILE A 31 19.48 -25.65 0.30
CA ILE A 31 18.12 -26.08 0.61
C ILE A 31 17.56 -25.18 1.72
N PRO A 32 16.55 -24.34 1.46
CA PRO A 32 15.88 -23.59 2.50
C PRO A 32 14.98 -24.50 3.33
N VAL A 33 14.99 -24.30 4.64
CA VAL A 33 14.10 -24.94 5.61
C VAL A 33 13.39 -23.85 6.38
N ILE A 34 12.10 -23.66 6.10
CA ILE A 34 11.26 -22.62 6.72
C ILE A 34 10.53 -23.22 7.91
N TYR A 35 10.57 -22.55 9.06
CA TYR A 35 9.72 -22.84 10.21
C TYR A 35 8.73 -21.70 10.43
N GLU A 36 7.44 -22.02 10.51
CA GLU A 36 6.36 -21.07 10.72
C GLU A 36 5.53 -21.51 11.93
N GLU A 37 5.27 -20.57 12.85
CA GLU A 37 4.50 -20.84 14.07
C GLU A 37 3.04 -21.17 13.76
N THR A 38 2.46 -20.53 12.73
CA THR A 38 1.06 -20.74 12.37
C THR A 38 0.87 -21.90 11.39
N ASN A 39 -0.39 -22.28 11.16
CA ASN A 39 -0.79 -23.22 10.11
C ASN A 39 -1.10 -22.54 8.77
N ILE A 40 -0.82 -21.23 8.62
CA ILE A 40 -1.21 -20.44 7.44
C ILE A 40 0.01 -19.73 6.85
N ILE A 41 0.17 -19.85 5.54
CA ILE A 41 1.21 -19.19 4.77
C ILE A 41 0.88 -17.71 4.55
N GLY A 42 1.91 -16.85 4.52
CA GLY A 42 1.78 -15.45 4.10
C GLY A 42 1.84 -14.42 5.22
N GLY A 43 1.93 -14.83 6.49
CA GLY A 43 2.09 -13.91 7.63
C GLY A 43 1.01 -12.81 7.64
N ILE A 44 1.41 -11.53 7.71
CA ILE A 44 0.47 -10.39 7.64
C ILE A 44 -0.21 -10.22 6.27
N SER A 45 0.31 -10.86 5.22
CA SER A 45 -0.26 -10.86 3.87
C SER A 45 -1.05 -12.15 3.57
N ARG A 46 -1.49 -12.88 4.60
CA ARG A 46 -2.37 -14.03 4.45
C ARG A 46 -3.82 -13.63 4.16
N THR A 47 -4.55 -14.57 3.59
CA THR A 47 -6.01 -14.51 3.48
C THR A 47 -6.62 -15.62 4.34
N VAL A 48 -7.59 -15.28 5.19
CA VAL A 48 -8.32 -16.25 6.01
C VAL A 48 -9.67 -16.54 5.36
N ASP A 49 -10.03 -17.82 5.24
CA ASP A 49 -11.39 -18.22 4.84
C ASP A 49 -12.27 -18.38 6.07
N TYR A 50 -13.29 -17.52 6.20
CA TYR A 50 -14.28 -17.58 7.27
C TYR A 50 -15.67 -17.76 6.69
N LYS A 51 -16.20 -18.99 6.83
CA LYS A 51 -17.54 -19.37 6.35
C LYS A 51 -17.72 -19.08 4.84
N GLY A 52 -16.69 -19.36 4.04
CA GLY A 52 -16.68 -19.10 2.58
C GLY A 52 -16.35 -17.65 2.21
N ASN A 53 -16.11 -16.77 3.18
CA ASN A 53 -15.70 -15.39 2.95
C ASN A 53 -14.19 -15.28 3.13
N LYS A 54 -13.50 -14.85 2.08
CA LYS A 54 -12.05 -14.61 2.11
C LYS A 54 -11.76 -13.23 2.68
N ILE A 55 -11.00 -13.18 3.77
CA ILE A 55 -10.76 -11.98 4.57
C ILE A 55 -9.25 -11.80 4.77
N ASP A 56 -8.74 -10.65 4.35
CA ASP A 56 -7.34 -10.26 4.53
C ASP A 56 -7.08 -9.68 5.91
N ILE A 57 -5.82 -9.76 6.35
CA ILE A 57 -5.35 -9.00 7.52
C ILE A 57 -5.00 -7.56 7.08
N GLY A 58 -6.05 -6.74 6.92
CA GLY A 58 -5.94 -5.36 6.43
C GLY A 58 -5.87 -5.25 4.91
N GLY A 59 -5.96 -4.01 4.39
CA GLY A 59 -6.06 -3.76 2.95
C GLY A 59 -4.72 -3.89 2.22
N HIS A 60 -4.61 -4.87 1.31
CA HIS A 60 -3.43 -5.09 0.48
C HIS A 60 -3.62 -4.55 -0.95
N ARG A 61 -2.55 -4.00 -1.51
CA ARG A 61 -2.51 -3.54 -2.91
C ARG A 61 -1.16 -3.92 -3.50
N PHE A 62 -1.15 -4.78 -4.52
CA PHE A 62 0.09 -5.16 -5.19
C PHE A 62 0.42 -4.10 -6.24
N PHE A 63 1.53 -3.41 -6.00
CA PHE A 63 2.10 -2.42 -6.89
C PHE A 63 3.59 -2.27 -6.58
N SER A 64 4.40 -2.16 -7.62
CA SER A 64 5.81 -1.82 -7.47
C SER A 64 6.24 -0.86 -8.58
N LYS A 65 7.21 0.00 -8.27
CA LYS A 65 7.90 0.82 -9.27
C LYS A 65 9.03 0.07 -10.00
N PHE A 66 9.38 -1.12 -9.50
CA PHE A 66 10.48 -1.92 -10.04
C PHE A 66 9.96 -3.01 -10.95
N ASP A 67 10.35 -2.96 -12.22
CA ASP A 67 9.96 -3.95 -13.23
C ASP A 67 10.37 -5.37 -12.81
N ARG A 68 11.51 -5.52 -12.11
CA ARG A 68 11.93 -6.81 -11.53
C ARG A 68 10.87 -7.43 -10.61
N ILE A 69 10.23 -6.62 -9.77
CA ILE A 69 9.21 -7.10 -8.82
C ILE A 69 7.90 -7.41 -9.56
N MET A 70 7.52 -6.56 -10.52
CA MET A 70 6.34 -6.80 -11.35
C MET A 70 6.47 -8.10 -12.14
N ASN A 71 7.62 -8.34 -12.76
CA ASN A 71 7.90 -9.57 -13.49
C ASN A 71 7.95 -10.80 -12.57
N TRP A 72 8.52 -10.66 -11.36
CA TRP A 72 8.52 -11.73 -10.37
C TRP A 72 7.10 -12.15 -10.00
N TRP A 73 6.20 -11.19 -9.72
CA TRP A 73 4.78 -11.49 -9.48
C TRP A 73 4.10 -12.12 -10.70
N ALA A 74 4.31 -11.58 -11.90
CA ALA A 74 3.70 -12.11 -13.12
C ALA A 74 4.11 -13.56 -13.44
N ASN A 75 5.36 -13.92 -13.12
CA ASN A 75 5.88 -15.28 -13.32
C ASN A 75 5.24 -16.30 -12.38
N ILE A 76 4.77 -15.87 -11.21
CA ILE A 76 4.12 -16.76 -10.22
C ILE A 76 2.61 -16.77 -10.42
N LEU A 77 2.01 -15.58 -10.57
CA LEU A 77 0.58 -15.40 -10.74
C LEU A 77 0.34 -14.44 -11.91
N PRO A 78 0.02 -14.97 -13.10
CA PRO A 78 -0.18 -14.17 -14.30
C PRO A 78 -1.18 -13.04 -14.10
N PHE A 79 -0.94 -11.92 -14.79
CA PHE A 79 -1.83 -10.77 -14.71
C PHE A 79 -3.01 -10.95 -15.67
N GLN A 80 -4.19 -10.49 -15.26
CA GLN A 80 -5.37 -10.44 -16.10
C GLN A 80 -5.06 -9.70 -17.41
N ALA A 81 -5.18 -10.40 -18.54
CA ALA A 81 -5.19 -9.78 -19.84
C ALA A 81 -6.43 -8.87 -19.95
N SER A 82 -6.36 -7.85 -20.81
CA SER A 82 -7.37 -6.78 -20.93
C SER A 82 -8.82 -7.28 -21.17
N SER A 83 -8.99 -8.56 -21.53
CA SER A 83 -10.25 -9.29 -21.61
C SER A 83 -10.79 -9.68 -20.23
N GLN A 84 -11.98 -9.19 -19.88
CA GLN A 84 -12.72 -9.62 -18.67
C GLN A 84 -12.92 -11.15 -18.59
N ASP A 85 -12.91 -11.82 -19.75
CA ASP A 85 -13.25 -13.23 -19.96
C ASP A 85 -12.24 -14.23 -19.36
N ASP A 86 -10.99 -13.82 -19.10
CA ASP A 86 -9.95 -14.74 -18.58
C ASP A 86 -10.08 -15.00 -17.08
N SER A 87 -10.76 -14.12 -16.34
CA SER A 87 -10.92 -14.24 -14.89
C SER A 87 -11.93 -15.30 -14.47
N GLU A 88 -12.86 -15.70 -15.36
CA GLU A 88 -13.78 -16.81 -15.12
C GLU A 88 -13.15 -18.17 -15.45
N LYS A 89 -12.16 -18.19 -16.36
CA LYS A 89 -11.52 -19.42 -16.86
C LYS A 89 -10.35 -19.90 -15.99
N THR A 90 -9.73 -18.99 -15.23
CA THR A 90 -8.55 -19.31 -14.42
C THR A 90 -8.63 -18.71 -13.02
N ASP A 91 -8.25 -19.51 -12.03
CA ASP A 91 -8.25 -19.11 -10.62
C ASP A 91 -6.91 -18.51 -10.18
N ASN A 92 -5.81 -18.93 -10.81
CA ASN A 92 -4.46 -18.47 -10.51
C ASN A 92 -4.11 -17.20 -11.31
N ILE A 93 -4.75 -16.09 -10.97
CA ILE A 93 -4.61 -14.82 -11.69
C ILE A 93 -4.58 -13.60 -10.76
N MET A 94 -3.80 -12.59 -11.12
CA MET A 94 -3.89 -11.25 -10.54
C MET A 94 -4.86 -10.38 -11.32
N LEU A 95 -5.89 -9.90 -10.63
CA LEU A 95 -6.90 -9.01 -11.17
C LEU A 95 -6.40 -7.56 -11.16
N ILE A 96 -6.70 -6.83 -12.23
CA ILE A 96 -6.45 -5.38 -12.30
C ILE A 96 -7.64 -4.68 -11.66
N ARG A 97 -7.38 -3.83 -10.65
CA ARG A 97 -8.41 -3.11 -9.89
C ARG A 97 -8.20 -1.61 -9.93
N ASN A 98 -9.26 -0.88 -10.27
CA ASN A 98 -9.27 0.57 -10.19
C ASN A 98 -9.33 1.01 -8.72
N ARG A 99 -8.51 1.98 -8.36
CA ARG A 99 -8.46 2.50 -6.99
C ARG A 99 -9.47 3.63 -6.80
N VAL A 100 -10.43 3.40 -5.91
CA VAL A 100 -11.34 4.45 -5.42
C VAL A 100 -11.14 4.57 -3.91
N SER A 101 -10.78 5.77 -3.45
CA SER A 101 -10.63 6.08 -2.03
C SER A 101 -11.37 7.37 -1.72
N ARG A 102 -12.09 7.37 -0.59
CA ARG A 102 -12.93 8.48 -0.14
C ARG A 102 -12.73 8.71 1.35
N ILE A 103 -12.84 9.96 1.76
CA ILE A 103 -12.87 10.34 3.17
C ILE A 103 -14.34 10.51 3.56
N PHE A 104 -14.79 9.80 4.60
CA PHE A 104 -16.13 9.99 5.14
C PHE A 104 -16.07 10.96 6.33
N PHE A 105 -16.68 12.14 6.17
CA PHE A 105 -16.66 13.20 7.16
C PHE A 105 -17.96 14.00 7.11
N LEU A 106 -18.51 14.43 8.25
CA LEU A 106 -19.80 15.14 8.35
C LEU A 106 -20.95 14.46 7.58
N GLY A 107 -21.01 13.12 7.61
CA GLY A 107 -22.03 12.35 6.89
C GLY A 107 -21.89 12.36 5.36
N LYS A 108 -20.76 12.85 4.82
CA LYS A 108 -20.55 13.01 3.37
C LYS A 108 -19.22 12.41 2.92
N PHE A 109 -19.17 11.97 1.67
CA PHE A 109 -17.95 11.47 1.03
C PHE A 109 -17.19 12.58 0.30
N PHE A 110 -15.94 12.76 0.70
CA PHE A 110 -14.94 13.60 0.05
C PHE A 110 -13.95 12.76 -0.76
N ASP A 111 -13.35 13.35 -1.78
CA ASP A 111 -12.31 12.68 -2.57
C ASP A 111 -11.02 12.53 -1.76
N TYR A 112 -10.28 11.43 -1.99
CA TYR A 112 -8.92 11.26 -1.52
C TYR A 112 -7.94 11.29 -2.71
N PRO A 113 -6.91 12.15 -2.69
CA PRO A 113 -6.65 13.18 -1.69
C PRO A 113 -7.71 14.29 -1.71
N ILE A 114 -7.86 15.00 -0.58
CA ILE A 114 -8.82 16.11 -0.46
C ILE A 114 -8.53 17.16 -1.55
N SER A 115 -9.56 17.53 -2.31
CA SER A 115 -9.46 18.48 -3.42
C SER A 115 -10.46 19.62 -3.24
N LEU A 116 -10.05 20.85 -3.59
CA LEU A 116 -10.89 22.04 -3.53
C LEU A 116 -11.83 22.10 -4.74
N ASN A 117 -12.72 21.11 -4.85
CA ASN A 117 -13.78 21.10 -5.86
C ASN A 117 -15.09 21.68 -5.30
N PHE A 118 -16.00 22.08 -6.18
CA PHE A 118 -17.28 22.70 -5.80
C PHE A 118 -18.08 21.83 -4.81
N LYS A 119 -18.07 20.50 -4.99
CA LYS A 119 -18.71 19.55 -4.07
C LYS A 119 -18.11 19.62 -2.66
N THR A 120 -16.78 19.64 -2.54
CA THR A 120 -16.08 19.77 -1.26
C THR A 120 -16.40 21.11 -0.61
N MET A 121 -16.46 22.18 -1.39
CA MET A 121 -16.81 23.50 -0.89
C MET A 121 -18.24 23.54 -0.31
N LEU A 122 -19.22 23.03 -1.06
CA LEU A 122 -20.60 22.90 -0.58
C LEU A 122 -20.71 22.02 0.66
N ASN A 123 -19.94 20.94 0.72
CA ASN A 123 -20.01 19.99 1.83
C ASN A 123 -19.39 20.51 3.12
N LEU A 124 -18.28 21.25 3.04
CA LEU A 124 -17.62 21.85 4.22
C LEU A 124 -18.28 23.14 4.67
N GLY A 125 -18.86 23.90 3.73
CA GLY A 125 -19.40 25.24 3.94
C GLY A 125 -18.32 26.32 3.89
N ILE A 126 -18.72 27.52 3.47
CA ILE A 126 -17.80 28.63 3.17
C ILE A 126 -16.95 29.05 4.37
N PHE A 127 -17.51 29.01 5.59
CA PHE A 127 -16.80 29.38 6.81
C PHE A 127 -15.61 28.47 7.12
N ARG A 128 -15.76 27.15 6.96
CA ARG A 128 -14.65 26.20 7.20
C ARG A 128 -13.55 26.37 6.17
N ILE A 129 -13.92 26.56 4.90
CA ILE A 129 -12.96 26.81 3.82
C ILE A 129 -12.17 28.09 4.08
N PHE A 130 -12.84 29.15 4.50
CA PHE A 130 -12.18 30.40 4.85
C PHE A 130 -11.20 30.21 6.03
N LYS A 131 -11.61 29.51 7.09
CA LYS A 131 -10.70 29.17 8.21
C LYS A 131 -9.50 28.34 7.75
N MET A 132 -9.71 27.36 6.88
CA MET A 132 -8.64 26.57 6.28
C MET A 132 -7.66 27.44 5.48
N GLY A 133 -8.18 28.33 4.64
CA GLY A 133 -7.39 29.29 3.87
C GLY A 133 -6.59 30.25 4.76
N ALA A 134 -7.24 30.88 5.74
CA ALA A 134 -6.60 31.79 6.68
C ALA A 134 -5.52 31.08 7.52
N SER A 135 -5.80 29.87 7.99
CA SER A 135 -4.83 29.07 8.74
C SER A 135 -3.62 28.66 7.88
N TYR A 136 -3.84 28.35 6.60
CA TYR A 136 -2.77 28.04 5.65
C TYR A 136 -1.93 29.29 5.31
N LEU A 137 -2.55 30.45 5.11
CA LEU A 137 -1.81 31.70 4.89
C LEU A 137 -0.95 32.06 6.10
N LYS A 138 -1.49 31.91 7.31
CA LYS A 138 -0.75 32.14 8.56
C LYS A 138 0.53 31.30 8.63
N ILE A 139 0.45 30.00 8.31
CA ILE A 139 1.63 29.12 8.37
C ILE A 139 2.62 29.39 7.24
N LYS A 140 2.17 29.93 6.11
CA LYS A 140 3.06 30.38 5.02
C LYS A 140 3.86 31.62 5.37
N VAL A 141 3.26 32.57 6.11
CA VAL A 141 3.95 33.77 6.58
C VAL A 141 4.82 33.49 7.80
N PHE A 142 4.34 32.63 8.71
CA PHE A 142 5.02 32.28 9.95
C PHE A 142 5.18 30.75 10.07
N PRO A 143 6.10 30.14 9.30
CA PRO A 143 6.30 28.70 9.29
C PRO A 143 6.92 28.20 10.60
N ILE A 144 6.64 26.93 10.92
CA ILE A 144 7.33 26.22 12.01
C ILE A 144 8.74 25.90 11.49
N LYS A 145 9.77 26.51 12.11
CA LYS A 145 11.17 26.38 11.66
C LYS A 145 11.74 24.99 11.91
N ASN A 146 11.41 24.39 13.05
CA ASN A 146 11.92 23.09 13.47
C ASN A 146 10.74 22.13 13.63
N GLU A 147 10.39 21.39 12.57
CA GLU A 147 9.38 20.33 12.61
C GLU A 147 9.91 19.17 13.45
N LYS A 148 9.36 18.94 14.65
CA LYS A 148 9.82 17.84 15.53
C LYS A 148 8.97 16.59 15.39
N ASN A 149 7.69 16.77 15.13
CA ASN A 149 6.71 15.70 15.10
C ASN A 149 5.80 15.79 13.88
N LEU A 150 4.94 14.79 13.73
CA LEU A 150 4.06 14.65 12.60
C LEU A 150 2.96 15.72 12.57
N GLU A 151 2.54 16.22 13.73
CA GLU A 151 1.65 17.39 13.83
C GLU A 151 2.30 18.62 13.20
N ASP A 152 3.53 18.98 13.59
CA ASP A 152 4.27 20.10 13.00
C ASP A 152 4.39 19.93 11.48
N PHE A 153 4.77 18.73 11.03
CA PHE A 153 4.92 18.38 9.61
C PHE A 153 3.63 18.63 8.82
N PHE A 154 2.47 18.22 9.36
CA PHE A 154 1.18 18.41 8.70
C PHE A 154 0.74 19.87 8.75
N ILE A 155 0.89 20.55 9.90
CA ILE A 155 0.52 21.96 10.05
C ILE A 155 1.33 22.82 9.08
N ASN A 156 2.65 22.62 8.97
CA ASN A 156 3.51 23.42 8.09
C ASN A 156 3.16 23.25 6.60
N ARG A 157 2.59 22.08 6.24
CA ARG A 157 2.22 21.74 4.86
C ARG A 157 0.81 22.13 4.48
N PHE A 158 -0.11 22.05 5.43
CA PHE A 158 -1.55 22.09 5.18
C PHE A 158 -2.31 23.17 5.95
N GLY A 159 -1.67 23.79 6.95
CA GLY A 159 -2.32 24.65 7.92
C GLY A 159 -3.00 23.85 9.03
N LYS A 160 -3.15 24.50 10.20
CA LYS A 160 -3.71 23.90 11.42
C LYS A 160 -5.15 23.43 11.26
N GLU A 161 -5.99 24.22 10.58
CA GLU A 161 -7.41 23.89 10.42
C GLU A 161 -7.63 22.64 9.55
N LEU A 162 -6.92 22.53 8.41
CA LEU A 162 -7.05 21.35 7.54
C LEU A 162 -6.48 20.10 8.21
N TYR A 163 -5.35 20.24 8.89
CA TYR A 163 -4.77 19.19 9.73
C TYR A 163 -5.78 18.67 10.76
N SER A 164 -6.38 19.58 11.54
CA SER A 164 -7.34 19.22 12.60
C SER A 164 -8.61 18.60 12.03
N THR A 165 -9.04 19.00 10.83
CA THR A 165 -10.28 18.51 10.21
C THR A 165 -10.15 17.11 9.62
N PHE A 166 -9.03 16.81 8.93
CA PHE A 166 -8.92 15.59 8.13
C PHE A 166 -7.76 14.67 8.50
N PHE A 167 -6.69 15.19 9.09
CA PHE A 167 -5.45 14.43 9.29
C PHE A 167 -5.26 13.95 10.72
N LYS A 168 -5.56 14.79 11.72
CA LYS A 168 -5.32 14.49 13.14
C LYS A 168 -6.00 13.19 13.56
N ASP A 169 -7.33 13.20 13.64
CA ASP A 169 -8.09 12.06 14.15
C ASP A 169 -7.89 10.79 13.31
N TYR A 170 -7.73 10.93 11.99
CA TYR A 170 -7.45 9.78 11.12
C TYR A 170 -6.10 9.15 11.45
N THR A 171 -5.06 9.96 11.61
CA THR A 171 -3.71 9.49 11.88
C THR A 171 -3.63 8.85 13.27
N GLU A 172 -4.20 9.51 14.29
CA GLU A 172 -4.22 8.98 15.66
C GLU A 172 -5.03 7.67 15.75
N LYS A 173 -6.13 7.55 15.00
CA LYS A 173 -6.90 6.29 14.90
C LYS A 173 -6.11 5.16 14.24
N VAL A 174 -5.31 5.45 13.23
CA VAL A 174 -4.51 4.45 12.52
C VAL A 174 -3.31 4.01 13.35
N TRP A 175 -2.64 4.95 14.02
CA TRP A 175 -1.39 4.70 14.73
C TRP A 175 -1.58 4.36 16.21
N GLY A 176 -2.74 4.68 16.80
CA GLY A 176 -3.03 4.45 18.21
C GLY A 176 -2.28 5.39 19.17
N ILE A 177 -1.54 6.37 18.65
CA ILE A 177 -0.79 7.36 19.44
C ILE A 177 -0.98 8.78 18.90
N PRO A 178 -0.85 9.82 19.75
CA PRO A 178 -0.95 11.22 19.35
C PRO A 178 0.03 11.61 18.23
N CYS A 179 -0.39 12.50 17.32
CA CYS A 179 0.47 12.96 16.23
C CYS A 179 1.72 13.73 16.69
N ASN A 180 1.70 14.33 17.88
CA ASN A 180 2.84 15.05 18.45
C ASN A 180 3.91 14.11 19.04
N GLU A 181 3.62 12.80 19.15
CA GLU A 181 4.55 11.74 19.58
C GLU A 181 5.17 10.98 18.41
N ILE A 182 4.67 11.18 17.18
CA ILE A 182 5.22 10.56 15.96
C ILE A 182 6.28 11.48 15.35
N ASN A 183 7.46 10.96 15.03
CA ASN A 183 8.53 11.75 14.41
C ASN A 183 8.13 12.29 13.02
N ALA A 184 8.51 13.54 12.72
CA ALA A 184 8.24 14.21 11.44
C ALA A 184 8.78 13.46 10.20
N ASP A 185 9.89 12.74 10.33
CA ASP A 185 10.52 11.96 9.25
C ASP A 185 9.58 10.91 8.65
N TRP A 186 8.67 10.36 9.47
CA TRP A 186 7.64 9.44 9.00
C TRP A 186 6.73 10.11 7.96
N GLY A 187 6.28 11.34 8.24
CA GLY A 187 5.43 12.12 7.34
C GLY A 187 6.16 12.44 6.05
N ALA A 188 7.43 12.83 6.16
CA ALA A 188 8.29 13.12 5.02
C ALA A 188 8.50 11.91 4.10
N GLN A 189 8.39 10.67 4.56
CA GLN A 189 8.48 9.49 3.70
C GLN A 189 7.16 9.13 3.01
N ARG A 190 6.03 9.32 3.71
CA ARG A 190 4.70 8.83 3.27
C ARG A 190 3.87 9.86 2.51
N VAL A 191 4.13 11.15 2.70
CA VAL A 191 3.28 12.27 2.23
C VAL A 191 4.01 13.14 1.17
N LYS A 192 5.08 12.62 0.54
CA LYS A 192 6.06 13.38 -0.26
C LYS A 192 5.51 14.33 -1.34
N GLY A 193 4.32 14.13 -1.90
CA GLY A 193 3.77 15.03 -2.93
C GLY A 193 2.33 15.46 -2.73
N LEU A 194 1.77 15.25 -1.53
CA LEU A 194 0.58 15.98 -1.12
C LEU A 194 1.02 17.37 -0.68
N SER A 195 1.12 18.28 -1.65
CA SER A 195 1.34 19.70 -1.40
C SER A 195 0.14 20.46 -1.94
N ILE A 196 -0.49 21.30 -1.11
CA ILE A 196 -1.60 22.17 -1.53
C ILE A 196 -1.15 23.06 -2.69
N SER A 197 0.07 23.62 -2.63
CA SER A 197 0.58 24.46 -3.71
C SER A 197 0.76 23.70 -5.02
N LYS A 198 1.23 22.44 -4.97
CA LYS A 198 1.30 21.58 -6.18
C LYS A 198 -0.09 21.18 -6.68
N ALA A 199 -1.03 20.88 -5.80
CA ALA A 199 -2.41 20.51 -6.16
C ALA A 199 -3.16 21.69 -6.80
N VAL A 200 -3.01 22.89 -6.24
CA VAL A 200 -3.57 24.13 -6.81
C VAL A 200 -2.91 24.46 -8.14
N LEU A 201 -1.57 24.38 -8.23
CA LEU A 201 -0.84 24.60 -9.48
C LEU A 201 -1.25 23.61 -10.57
N HIS A 202 -1.40 22.33 -10.24
CA HIS A 202 -1.85 21.29 -11.17
C HIS A 202 -3.33 21.47 -11.59
N PHE A 203 -4.18 22.03 -10.72
CA PHE A 203 -5.55 22.39 -11.07
C PHE A 203 -5.60 23.59 -12.03
N LEU A 204 -4.76 24.61 -11.81
CA LEU A 204 -4.67 25.81 -12.64
C LEU A 204 -4.01 25.56 -14.01
N LEU A 205 -3.04 24.64 -14.08
CA LEU A 205 -2.23 24.40 -15.28
C LEU A 205 -2.69 23.22 -16.15
N LYS A 206 -3.83 22.57 -15.86
CA LYS A 206 -4.19 21.30 -16.50
C LYS A 206 -4.45 21.45 -18.02
N PRO A 207 -3.66 20.83 -18.92
CA PRO A 207 -4.03 20.69 -20.33
C PRO A 207 -5.06 19.56 -20.48
N LEU A 208 -6.05 19.75 -21.37
CA LEU A 208 -7.01 18.71 -21.76
C LEU A 208 -6.32 17.59 -22.56
N LYS A 209 -5.61 16.65 -21.93
CA LYS A 209 -5.29 15.37 -22.57
C LYS A 209 -5.52 14.20 -21.62
N LYS A 210 -6.31 13.24 -22.09
CA LYS A 210 -6.68 11.99 -21.43
C LYS A 210 -5.48 11.03 -21.55
N ALA A 211 -4.81 10.74 -20.43
CA ALA A 211 -3.70 9.79 -20.43
C ALA A 211 -4.24 8.35 -20.42
N THR A 212 -4.17 7.69 -21.57
CA THR A 212 -4.35 6.25 -21.75
C THR A 212 -2.97 5.60 -21.83
N SER A 213 -2.36 5.25 -20.70
CA SER A 213 -1.30 4.22 -20.67
C SER A 213 -1.04 3.71 -19.25
N VAL A 214 -0.71 2.41 -19.19
CA VAL A 214 -0.49 1.61 -17.98
C VAL A 214 0.87 1.90 -17.31
N ASN A 215 1.73 2.71 -17.92
CA ASN A 215 3.06 3.03 -17.39
C ASN A 215 3.04 4.21 -16.41
N GLN A 216 2.73 3.91 -15.15
CA GLN A 216 2.68 4.89 -14.04
C GLN A 216 4.01 5.00 -13.25
N LYS A 217 5.16 5.02 -13.94
CA LYS A 217 6.48 5.10 -13.28
C LYS A 217 6.68 6.40 -12.46
N ASN A 218 5.97 7.48 -12.80
CA ASN A 218 6.10 8.80 -12.18
C ASN A 218 4.96 9.18 -11.21
N VAL A 219 4.03 8.28 -10.89
CA VAL A 219 2.92 8.57 -9.98
C VAL A 219 3.34 8.25 -8.54
N GLU A 220 2.95 9.12 -7.59
CA GLU A 220 3.15 8.82 -6.16
C GLU A 220 2.37 7.57 -5.75
N THR A 221 2.87 6.81 -4.79
CA THR A 221 2.17 5.61 -4.29
C THR A 221 0.76 5.95 -3.77
N SER A 222 0.58 7.16 -3.26
CA SER A 222 -0.69 7.75 -2.84
C SER A 222 -1.63 8.12 -3.99
N LEU A 223 -1.21 8.06 -5.26
CA LEU A 223 -1.95 8.53 -6.45
C LEU A 223 -2.16 7.47 -7.54
N ILE A 224 -1.70 6.23 -7.33
CA ILE A 224 -1.88 5.12 -8.28
C ILE A 224 -3.36 4.90 -8.61
N SER A 225 -3.72 4.85 -9.90
CA SER A 225 -5.12 4.66 -10.31
C SER A 225 -5.53 3.18 -10.40
N GLN A 226 -4.57 2.27 -10.53
CA GLN A 226 -4.81 0.82 -10.66
C GLN A 226 -3.79 0.01 -9.85
N PHE A 227 -4.24 -1.06 -9.20
CA PHE A 227 -3.37 -1.99 -8.49
C PHE A 227 -3.75 -3.43 -8.85
N LEU A 228 -2.81 -4.35 -8.62
CA LEU A 228 -3.02 -5.77 -8.80
C LEU A 228 -3.54 -6.38 -7.51
N TYR A 229 -4.37 -7.41 -7.64
CA TYR A 229 -4.93 -8.14 -6.52
C TYR A 229 -5.21 -9.59 -6.91
N PRO A 230 -4.63 -10.60 -6.24
CA PRO A 230 -4.94 -11.99 -6.52
C PRO A 230 -6.43 -12.28 -6.34
N LYS A 231 -7.01 -13.14 -7.20
CA LYS A 231 -8.45 -13.45 -7.20
C LYS A 231 -8.99 -13.85 -5.83
N TYR A 232 -8.20 -14.58 -5.04
CA TYR A 232 -8.56 -15.06 -3.71
C TYR A 232 -7.83 -14.35 -2.56
N GLY A 233 -7.33 -13.14 -2.80
CA GLY A 233 -6.64 -12.32 -1.79
C GLY A 233 -5.12 -12.54 -1.75
N PRO A 234 -4.39 -11.68 -1.04
CA PRO A 234 -2.93 -11.61 -1.03
C PRO A 234 -2.27 -12.94 -0.63
N GLY A 235 -2.92 -13.75 0.20
CA GLY A 235 -2.43 -15.06 0.62
C GLY A 235 -2.19 -16.01 -0.56
N GLN A 236 -3.04 -15.93 -1.59
CA GLN A 236 -2.96 -16.80 -2.77
C GLN A 236 -1.58 -16.74 -3.44
N LEU A 237 -1.00 -15.54 -3.59
CA LEU A 237 0.33 -15.41 -4.18
C LEU A 237 1.37 -16.18 -3.36
N TRP A 238 1.33 -16.04 -2.04
CA TRP A 238 2.31 -16.61 -1.13
C TRP A 238 2.13 -18.13 -0.97
N GLU A 239 0.90 -18.62 -1.04
CA GLU A 239 0.59 -20.04 -1.15
C GLU A 239 1.20 -20.64 -2.43
N GLN A 240 1.06 -19.96 -3.58
CA GLN A 240 1.71 -20.41 -4.82
C GLN A 240 3.24 -20.44 -4.69
N VAL A 241 3.84 -19.42 -4.07
CA VAL A 241 5.29 -19.41 -3.81
C VAL A 241 5.71 -20.58 -2.92
N ALA A 242 4.96 -20.86 -1.85
CA ALA A 242 5.23 -21.98 -0.96
C ALA A 242 5.17 -23.33 -1.67
N GLU A 243 4.20 -23.53 -2.57
CA GLU A 243 4.12 -24.74 -3.39
C GLU A 243 5.29 -24.88 -4.36
N ILE A 244 5.71 -23.78 -5.01
CA ILE A 244 6.91 -23.79 -5.87
C ILE A 244 8.17 -24.15 -5.07
N ILE A 245 8.33 -23.61 -3.86
CA ILE A 245 9.46 -23.92 -2.98
C ILE A 245 9.50 -25.42 -2.67
N LYS A 246 8.37 -26.02 -2.26
CA LYS A 246 8.27 -27.46 -1.98
C LYS A 246 8.59 -28.31 -3.21
N GLN A 247 8.07 -27.94 -4.38
CA GLN A 247 8.34 -28.65 -5.65
C GLN A 247 9.82 -28.61 -6.03
N LYS A 248 10.53 -27.53 -5.70
CA LYS A 248 11.97 -27.37 -5.91
C LYS A 248 12.84 -28.01 -4.82
N GLY A 249 12.22 -28.69 -3.86
CA GLY A 249 12.91 -29.44 -2.80
C GLY A 249 13.25 -28.62 -1.55
N GLY A 250 12.69 -27.42 -1.40
CA GLY A 250 12.70 -26.68 -0.13
C GLY A 250 11.72 -27.30 0.87
N GLU A 251 11.99 -27.10 2.16
CA GLU A 251 11.16 -27.61 3.26
C GLU A 251 10.39 -26.47 3.94
N ILE A 252 9.11 -26.69 4.25
CA ILE A 252 8.27 -25.72 4.98
C ILE A 252 7.53 -26.47 6.09
N HIS A 253 7.88 -26.17 7.34
CA HIS A 253 7.34 -26.78 8.55
C HIS A 253 6.41 -25.78 9.25
N LEU A 254 5.11 -26.09 9.27
CA LEU A 254 4.06 -25.28 9.92
C LEU A 254 3.83 -25.73 11.36
N ASN A 255 3.19 -24.90 12.19
CA ASN A 255 2.95 -25.18 13.62
C ASN A 255 4.23 -25.40 14.44
N HIS A 256 5.34 -24.75 14.05
CA HIS A 256 6.62 -24.84 14.75
C HIS A 256 6.95 -23.50 15.38
N LYS A 257 6.88 -23.46 16.70
CA LYS A 257 7.30 -22.29 17.48
C LYS A 257 8.82 -22.24 17.52
N ALA A 258 9.38 -21.08 17.17
CA ALA A 258 10.81 -20.80 17.28
C ALA A 258 11.26 -20.72 18.74
#